data_AF-A0A803N9G9-F1
#
_entry.id   AF-A0A803N9G9-F1
#
_cell.length_a   1.000
_cell.length_b   1.000
_cell.length_c   1.000
_cell.angle_alpha   90.00
_cell.angle_beta   90.00
_cell.angle_gamma   90.00
#
_symmetry.space_group_name_H-M   'P 1'
#
loop_
_entity.id
_entity.type
_entity.pdbx_description
1 polymer ?
#
loop_
_entity_poly.entity_id
_entity_poly.type
_entity_poly.pdbx_seq_one_letter_code
_entity_poly.pdbx_strand_id
1 'polypeptide(L)'
;MSLQEIVAMFLYTLAHHKKNRSIGHYFYRSGETVSRQFHLCLRAFLKLHEVLLYNPTQILDDCEDERWKSFKNCLGALDGTYINVNVPSKERPKYRTRKGTIAMNVLGVCAPNMQFIYVLPGWEDLAHDMRVLRNALSRPNGFRVP
;
A
#
# COMPACT_ATOMS: atom_id res chain seq x y z
N MET A 1 -2.11 1.96 -27.45
CA MET A 1 -1.61 1.06 -26.39
C MET A 1 -2.82 0.37 -25.81
N SER A 2 -2.83 -0.95 -25.73
CA SER A 2 -3.98 -1.67 -25.16
C SER A 2 -4.05 -1.45 -23.65
N LEU A 3 -5.23 -1.67 -23.06
CA LEU A 3 -5.38 -1.58 -21.60
C LEU A 3 -4.48 -2.60 -20.89
N GLN A 4 -4.39 -3.82 -21.43
CA GLN A 4 -3.53 -4.89 -20.90
C GLN A 4 -2.06 -4.46 -20.89
N GLU A 5 -1.60 -3.81 -21.95
CA GLU A 5 -0.22 -3.32 -22.04
C GLU A 5 0.05 -2.22 -21.01
N ILE A 6 -0.88 -1.26 -20.83
CA ILE A 6 -0.76 -0.20 -19.82
C ILE A 6 -0.65 -0.79 -18.41
N VAL A 7 -1.54 -1.73 -18.07
CA VAL A 7 -1.57 -2.38 -16.76
C VAL A 7 -0.32 -3.25 -16.57
N ALA A 8 0.10 -4.01 -17.57
CA ALA A 8 1.32 -4.83 -17.51
C ALA A 8 2.57 -3.97 -17.30
N MET A 9 2.72 -2.85 -18.02
CA MET A 9 3.83 -1.91 -17.79
C MET A 9 3.83 -1.37 -16.36
N PHE A 10 2.66 -0.97 -15.87
CA PHE A 10 2.50 -0.42 -14.51
C PHE A 10 2.90 -1.45 -13.44
N LEU A 11 2.31 -2.65 -13.50
CA LEU A 11 2.59 -3.72 -12.54
C LEU A 11 4.04 -4.18 -12.61
N TYR A 12 4.61 -4.34 -13.81
CA TYR A 12 6.01 -4.74 -13.99
C TYR A 12 6.98 -3.69 -13.44
N THR A 13 6.63 -2.39 -13.57
CA THR A 13 7.40 -1.30 -12.96
C THR A 13 7.42 -1.41 -11.44
N LEU A 14 6.26 -1.64 -10.82
CA LEU A 14 6.12 -1.73 -9.36
C LEU A 14 6.76 -3.00 -8.78
N ALA A 15 6.47 -4.17 -9.37
CA ALA A 15 6.90 -5.47 -8.88
C ALA A 15 8.43 -5.62 -8.85
N HIS A 16 9.13 -4.98 -9.80
CA HIS A 16 10.57 -5.12 -9.96
C HIS A 16 11.35 -3.82 -9.78
N HIS A 17 10.69 -2.75 -9.33
CA HIS A 17 11.29 -1.43 -9.13
C HIS A 17 12.11 -0.95 -10.35
N LYS A 18 11.56 -1.11 -11.56
CA LYS A 18 12.28 -0.79 -12.80
C LYS A 18 12.24 0.70 -13.11
N LYS A 19 13.33 1.21 -13.69
CA LYS A 19 13.42 2.59 -14.18
C LYS A 19 12.65 2.74 -15.49
N ASN A 20 12.14 3.95 -15.76
CA ASN A 20 11.41 4.29 -16.99
C ASN A 20 12.14 3.81 -18.27
N ARG A 21 13.45 4.05 -18.38
CA ARG A 21 14.25 3.60 -19.53
C ARG A 21 14.20 2.08 -19.74
N SER A 22 14.24 1.29 -18.67
CA SER A 22 14.19 -0.17 -18.75
C SER A 22 12.82 -0.66 -19.23
N ILE A 23 11.74 -0.01 -18.76
CA ILE A 23 10.37 -0.31 -19.20
C ILE A 23 10.19 0.05 -20.68
N GLY A 24 10.69 1.22 -21.10
CA GLY A 24 10.63 1.65 -22.50
C GLY A 24 11.35 0.67 -23.43
N HIS A 25 12.51 0.15 -23.02
CA HIS A 25 13.22 -0.88 -23.76
C HIS A 25 12.45 -2.21 -23.83
N TYR A 26 11.87 -2.67 -22.70
CA TYR A 26 11.17 -3.95 -22.65
C TYR A 26 9.85 -3.96 -23.44
N PHE A 27 9.10 -2.86 -23.40
CA PHE A 27 7.80 -2.73 -24.09
C PHE A 27 7.90 -2.00 -25.43
N TYR A 28 9.10 -1.65 -25.90
CA TYR A 28 9.33 -0.90 -27.13
C TYR A 28 8.56 0.44 -27.20
N ARG A 29 8.57 1.20 -26.10
CA ARG A 29 7.89 2.50 -25.95
C ARG A 29 8.86 3.62 -25.62
N SER A 30 8.51 4.84 -26.02
CA SER A 30 9.26 6.04 -25.62
C SER A 30 9.12 6.28 -24.12
N GLY A 31 10.13 6.90 -23.51
CA GLY A 31 10.10 7.21 -22.07
C GLY A 31 8.99 8.18 -21.68
N GLU A 32 8.61 9.08 -22.58
CA GLU A 32 7.43 9.95 -22.42
C GLU A 32 6.16 9.11 -22.32
N THR A 33 5.97 8.14 -23.22
CA THR A 33 4.78 7.28 -23.22
C THR A 33 4.72 6.44 -21.96
N VAL A 34 5.84 5.83 -21.55
CA VAL A 34 5.93 5.07 -20.28
C VAL A 34 5.54 5.95 -19.10
N SER A 35 6.10 7.16 -19.02
CA SER A 35 5.80 8.11 -17.94
C SER A 35 4.31 8.48 -17.91
N ARG A 36 3.76 8.89 -19.05
CA ARG A 36 2.35 9.31 -19.17
C ARG A 36 1.42 8.18 -18.77
N GLN A 37 1.62 6.98 -19.29
CA GLN A 37 0.74 5.84 -19.03
C GLN A 37 0.87 5.33 -17.59
N PHE A 38 2.07 5.35 -17.01
CA PHE A 38 2.26 5.03 -15.59
C PHE A 38 1.43 5.95 -14.69
N HIS A 39 1.48 7.27 -14.91
CA HIS A 39 0.72 8.22 -14.10
C HIS A 39 -0.80 8.14 -14.33
N LEU A 40 -1.24 7.86 -15.55
CA LEU A 40 -2.67 7.63 -15.83
C LEU A 40 -3.17 6.37 -15.11
N CYS A 41 -2.42 5.27 -15.19
CA CYS A 41 -2.74 4.03 -14.50
C CYS A 41 -2.74 4.23 -12.98
N LEU A 42 -1.73 4.92 -12.43
CA LEU A 42 -1.66 5.26 -11.00
C LEU A 42 -2.90 6.02 -10.53
N ARG A 43 -3.34 7.04 -11.27
CA ARG A 43 -4.55 7.81 -10.93
C ARG A 43 -5.81 6.94 -10.96
N ALA A 44 -5.92 6.01 -11.90
CA ALA A 44 -7.03 5.08 -11.95
C ALA A 44 -7.03 4.12 -10.76
N PHE A 45 -5.86 3.53 -10.43
CA PHE A 45 -5.69 2.68 -9.24
C PHE A 45 -6.03 3.41 -7.94
N LEU A 46 -5.59 4.66 -7.77
CA LEU A 46 -5.93 5.47 -6.60
C LEU A 46 -7.44 5.75 -6.48
N LYS A 47 -8.16 5.87 -7.59
CA LYS A 47 -9.62 6.00 -7.58
C LYS A 47 -10.35 4.69 -7.30
N LEU A 48 -9.77 3.56 -7.72
CA LEU A 48 -10.34 2.23 -7.55
C LEU A 48 -9.93 1.56 -6.24
N HIS A 49 -9.04 2.16 -5.46
CA HIS A 49 -8.42 1.49 -4.31
C HIS A 49 -9.45 0.91 -3.33
N GLU A 50 -10.55 1.62 -3.05
CA GLU A 50 -11.61 1.14 -2.15
C GLU A 50 -12.28 -0.15 -2.64
N VAL A 51 -12.39 -0.34 -3.96
CA VAL A 51 -12.96 -1.56 -4.58
C VAL A 51 -11.93 -2.70 -4.62
N LEU A 52 -10.64 -2.37 -4.59
CA LEU A 52 -9.55 -3.35 -4.59
C LEU A 52 -9.25 -3.90 -3.19
N LEU A 53 -9.71 -3.24 -2.14
CA LEU A 53 -9.56 -3.70 -0.77
C LEU A 53 -10.56 -4.81 -0.46
N TYR A 54 -10.12 -5.75 0.36
CA TYR A 54 -10.91 -6.89 0.78
C TYR A 54 -11.95 -6.48 1.82
N ASN A 55 -13.20 -6.86 1.59
CA ASN A 55 -14.26 -6.73 2.58
C ASN A 55 -14.03 -7.78 3.68
N PRO A 56 -13.74 -7.36 4.92
CA PRO A 56 -13.28 -8.27 5.95
C PRO A 56 -14.40 -9.20 6.41
N THR A 57 -14.07 -10.48 6.57
CA THR A 57 -14.92 -11.47 7.24
C THR A 57 -14.27 -11.84 8.56
N GLN A 58 -15.07 -11.97 9.62
CA GLN A 58 -14.57 -12.42 10.91
C GLN A 58 -14.09 -13.87 10.82
N ILE A 59 -13.02 -14.19 11.54
CA ILE A 59 -12.63 -15.58 11.77
C ILE A 59 -13.71 -16.24 12.62
N LEU A 60 -14.34 -17.27 12.05
CA LEU A 60 -15.41 -18.02 12.70
C LEU A 60 -14.89 -18.86 13.87
N ASP A 61 -15.79 -19.15 14.82
CA ASP A 61 -15.48 -19.92 16.02
C ASP A 61 -15.05 -21.37 15.73
N ASP A 62 -15.48 -21.90 14.58
CA ASP A 62 -15.20 -23.22 14.03
C ASP A 62 -14.07 -23.19 12.99
N CYS A 63 -13.22 -22.15 12.98
CA CYS A 63 -12.07 -22.10 12.10
C CYS A 63 -11.13 -23.31 12.31
N GLU A 64 -11.07 -24.18 11.30
CA GLU A 64 -10.22 -25.38 11.28
C GLU A 64 -8.75 -25.06 10.96
N ASP A 65 -8.43 -23.85 10.49
CA ASP A 65 -7.04 -23.45 10.25
C ASP A 65 -6.34 -23.19 11.59
N GLU A 66 -5.47 -24.11 12.00
CA GLU A 66 -4.67 -24.03 13.24
C GLU A 66 -3.87 -22.72 13.37
N ARG A 67 -3.56 -22.03 12.28
CA ARG A 67 -2.91 -20.71 12.33
C ARG A 67 -3.84 -19.62 12.89
N TRP A 68 -5.13 -19.72 12.61
CA TRP A 68 -6.12 -18.68 12.84
C TRP A 68 -7.17 -19.03 13.89
N LYS A 69 -7.30 -20.31 14.26
CA LYS A 69 -8.25 -20.84 15.26
C LYS A 69 -8.21 -20.15 16.63
N SER A 70 -7.05 -19.62 17.01
CA SER A 70 -6.87 -18.86 18.27
C SER A 70 -7.32 -17.39 18.17
N PHE A 71 -7.60 -16.90 16.96
CA PHE A 71 -7.93 -15.50 16.66
C PHE A 71 -9.42 -15.33 16.30
N LYS A 72 -10.30 -16.02 17.05
CA LYS A 72 -11.76 -15.96 16.87
C LYS A 72 -12.26 -14.52 16.93
N ASN A 73 -13.22 -14.18 16.06
CA ASN A 73 -13.78 -12.83 15.91
C ASN A 73 -12.79 -11.76 15.44
N CYS A 74 -11.52 -12.08 15.18
CA CYS A 74 -10.60 -11.13 14.55
C CYS A 74 -10.92 -10.99 13.06
N LEU A 75 -10.74 -9.77 12.53
CA LEU A 75 -10.88 -9.49 11.09
C LEU A 75 -9.57 -9.73 10.32
N GLY A 76 -8.44 -9.64 11.00
CA GLY A 76 -7.14 -9.67 10.37
C GLY A 76 -6.02 -9.19 11.30
N ALA A 77 -4.82 -9.11 10.75
CA ALA A 77 -3.65 -8.58 11.43
C ALA A 77 -3.42 -7.11 11.04
N LEU A 78 -3.06 -6.28 12.01
CA LEU A 78 -2.74 -4.87 11.84
C LEU A 78 -1.27 -4.65 12.19
N ASP A 79 -0.52 -4.05 11.27
CA ASP A 79 0.90 -3.76 11.49
C ASP A 79 1.36 -2.51 10.72
N GLY A 80 2.36 -1.83 11.25
CA GLY A 80 3.02 -0.69 10.64
C GLY A 80 4.30 -1.12 9.92
N THR A 81 4.50 -0.65 8.68
CA THR A 81 5.72 -0.93 7.92
C THR A 81 6.36 0.32 7.37
N TYR A 82 7.69 0.38 7.41
CA TYR A 82 8.45 1.50 6.86
C TYR A 82 8.77 1.25 5.38
N ILE A 83 8.22 2.08 4.50
CA ILE A 83 8.51 2.06 3.07
C ILE A 83 9.47 3.21 2.74
N ASN A 84 10.62 2.89 2.14
CA ASN A 84 11.58 3.91 1.70
C ASN A 84 10.92 4.85 0.68
N VAL A 85 11.15 6.16 0.86
CA VAL A 85 10.59 7.19 -0.03
C VAL A 85 11.68 8.10 -0.57
N ASN A 86 11.45 8.59 -1.79
CA ASN A 86 12.28 9.64 -2.37
C ASN A 86 11.48 10.94 -2.38
N VAL A 87 11.89 11.88 -1.52
CA VAL A 87 11.24 13.18 -1.35
C VAL A 87 12.25 14.31 -1.59
N PRO A 88 11.78 15.51 -1.97
CA PRO A 88 12.63 16.69 -2.12
C PRO A 88 13.45 16.95 -0.85
N SER A 89 14.66 17.50 -1.01
CA SER A 89 15.57 17.74 0.12
C SER A 89 14.96 18.54 1.28
N LYS A 90 14.05 19.47 0.97
CA LYS A 90 13.34 20.30 1.95
C LYS A 90 12.37 19.49 2.83
N GLU A 91 11.87 18.36 2.35
CA GLU A 91 10.90 17.51 3.04
C GLU A 91 11.55 16.31 3.74
N ARG A 92 12.78 15.92 3.35
CA ARG A 92 13.52 14.80 3.95
C ARG A 92 13.51 14.78 5.48
N PRO A 93 13.65 15.91 6.21
CA PRO A 93 13.62 15.89 7.67
C PRO A 93 12.36 15.23 8.24
N LYS A 94 11.20 15.40 7.58
CA LYS A 94 9.88 14.88 7.99
C LYS A 94 9.72 13.37 7.80
N TYR A 95 10.54 12.77 6.95
CA TYR A 95 10.49 11.34 6.63
C TYR A 95 11.70 10.60 7.20
N ARG A 96 12.47 11.25 8.07
CA ARG A 96 13.67 10.66 8.65
C ARG A 96 13.30 9.75 9.80
N THR A 97 13.56 8.46 9.66
CA THR A 97 13.34 7.47 10.73
C THR A 97 14.41 7.59 11.82
N ARG A 98 14.19 6.93 12.97
CA ARG A 98 15.19 6.81 14.06
C ARG A 98 16.52 6.22 13.57
N LYS A 99 16.50 5.36 12.54
CA LYS A 99 17.69 4.73 11.95
C LYS A 99 18.36 5.62 10.88
N GLY A 100 17.87 6.84 10.69
CA GLY A 100 18.41 7.81 9.73
C GLY A 100 18.03 7.55 8.28
N THR A 101 17.19 6.56 8.00
CA THR A 101 16.66 6.30 6.65
C THR A 101 15.52 7.26 6.32
N ILE A 102 15.30 7.52 5.03
CA ILE A 102 14.17 8.32 4.55
C ILE A 102 13.04 7.35 4.15
N ALA A 103 12.03 7.22 5.01
CA ALA A 103 10.93 6.30 4.84
C ALA A 103 9.63 6.87 5.42
N MET A 104 8.50 6.42 4.89
CA MET A 104 7.17 6.69 5.45
C MET A 104 6.67 5.45 6.19
N ASN A 105 6.02 5.64 7.35
CA ASN A 105 5.27 4.56 7.98
C ASN A 105 3.95 4.38 7.21
N VAL A 106 3.63 3.14 6.88
CA VAL A 106 2.39 2.73 6.24
C VAL A 106 1.72 1.71 7.15
N LEU A 107 0.51 2.01 7.59
CA LEU A 107 -0.30 1.07 8.35
C LEU A 107 -1.07 0.17 7.40
N GLY A 108 -0.91 -1.14 7.54
CA GLY A 108 -1.64 -2.14 6.77
C GLY A 108 -2.51 -3.00 7.69
N VAL A 109 -3.69 -3.37 7.21
CA VAL A 109 -4.53 -4.39 7.81
C VAL A 109 -4.76 -5.47 6.77
N CYS A 110 -4.43 -6.72 7.10
CA CYS A 110 -4.53 -7.87 6.20
C CYS A 110 -5.45 -8.93 6.77
N ALA A 111 -6.33 -9.47 5.93
CA ALA A 111 -7.13 -10.65 6.24
C ALA A 111 -6.25 -11.92 6.34
N PRO A 112 -6.76 -13.00 6.96
CA PRO A 112 -6.06 -14.29 7.04
C PRO A 112 -5.57 -14.85 5.70
N ASN A 113 -6.25 -14.51 4.60
CA ASN A 113 -5.89 -14.89 3.24
C ASN A 113 -4.86 -13.95 2.58
N MET A 114 -4.20 -13.09 3.36
CA MET A 114 -3.17 -12.13 2.94
C MET A 114 -3.68 -10.99 2.03
N GLN A 115 -4.99 -10.80 1.92
CA GLN A 115 -5.55 -9.65 1.20
C GLN A 115 -5.64 -8.42 2.11
N PHE A 116 -5.33 -7.24 1.57
CA PHE A 116 -5.42 -6.00 2.33
C PHE A 116 -6.88 -5.58 2.54
N ILE A 117 -7.26 -5.36 3.80
CA ILE A 117 -8.53 -4.78 4.23
C ILE A 117 -8.42 -3.26 4.25
N TYR A 118 -7.27 -2.74 4.69
CA TYR A 118 -7.04 -1.31 4.83
C TYR A 118 -5.56 -0.98 4.64
N VAL A 119 -5.26 0.12 3.96
CA VAL A 119 -3.91 0.63 3.80
C VAL A 119 -3.93 2.15 4.02
N LEU A 120 -3.15 2.62 4.98
CA LEU A 120 -2.98 4.03 5.29
C LEU A 120 -1.52 4.45 5.07
N PRO A 121 -1.22 5.09 3.93
CA PRO A 121 0.07 5.71 3.73
C PRO A 121 0.15 7.09 4.41
N GLY A 122 1.36 7.50 4.79
CA GLY A 122 1.67 8.92 4.95
C GLY A 122 1.70 9.43 6.39
N TRP A 123 2.34 8.73 7.32
CA TRP A 123 2.74 9.37 8.57
C TRP A 123 4.14 10.00 8.45
N GLU A 124 4.18 11.33 8.56
CA GLU A 124 5.41 12.11 8.72
C GLU A 124 5.88 11.99 10.17
N ASP A 125 7.18 11.74 10.37
CA ASP A 125 7.88 11.57 11.63
C ASP A 125 7.57 10.30 12.44
N LEU A 126 8.41 10.11 13.48
CA LEU A 126 8.53 9.06 14.51
C LEU A 126 7.23 8.67 15.26
N ALA A 127 6.08 8.73 14.63
CA ALA A 127 4.84 8.34 15.25
C ALA A 127 4.86 6.85 15.51
N HIS A 128 4.81 6.52 16.79
CA HIS A 128 4.49 5.20 17.27
C HIS A 128 3.24 4.68 16.57
N ASP A 129 3.19 3.38 16.28
CA ASP A 129 2.09 2.74 15.56
C ASP A 129 0.72 3.03 16.20
N MET A 130 0.70 3.26 17.52
CA MET A 130 -0.50 3.71 18.26
C MET A 130 -1.06 5.06 17.79
N ARG A 131 -0.21 6.02 17.42
CA ARG A 131 -0.64 7.33 16.88
C ARG A 131 -1.21 7.18 15.47
N VAL A 132 -0.57 6.35 14.65
CA VAL A 132 -1.05 6.04 13.29
C VAL A 132 -2.41 5.33 13.36
N LEU A 133 -2.56 4.37 14.27
CA LEU A 133 -3.82 3.69 14.55
C LEU A 133 -4.91 4.65 15.04
N ARG A 134 -4.62 5.50 16.03
CA ARG A 134 -5.59 6.50 16.53
C ARG A 134 -6.06 7.42 15.42
N ASN A 135 -5.16 7.84 14.54
CA ASN A 135 -5.57 8.64 13.40
C ASN A 135 -6.43 7.85 12.43
N ALA A 136 -6.06 6.61 12.10
CA ALA A 136 -6.85 5.73 11.24
C ALA A 136 -8.29 5.59 11.75
N LEU A 137 -8.49 5.47 13.07
CA LEU A 137 -9.82 5.39 13.70
C LEU A 137 -10.59 6.72 13.67
N SER A 138 -9.90 7.86 13.70
CA SER A 138 -10.52 9.20 13.78
C SER A 138 -11.00 9.78 12.43
N ARG A 139 -10.62 9.17 11.30
CA ARG A 139 -10.95 9.72 9.97
C ARG A 139 -12.41 9.40 9.59
N PRO A 140 -13.11 10.29 8.87
CA PRO A 140 -14.49 10.04 8.40
C PRO A 140 -14.65 8.75 7.56
N ASN A 141 -13.64 8.47 6.72
CA ASN A 141 -13.50 7.23 5.94
C ASN A 141 -12.37 6.35 6.52
N GLY A 142 -12.19 6.43 7.84
CA GLY A 142 -11.13 5.76 8.57
C GLY A 142 -11.34 4.27 8.72
N PHE A 143 -10.36 3.60 9.30
CA PHE A 143 -10.46 2.20 9.67
C PHE A 143 -11.63 2.02 10.65
N ARG A 144 -12.63 1.22 10.26
CA ARG A 144 -13.78 0.90 11.10
C ARG A 144 -13.61 -0.48 11.69
N VAL A 145 -13.54 -0.53 13.01
CA VAL A 145 -13.64 -1.77 13.77
C VAL A 145 -15.13 -1.98 14.06
N PRO A 146 -15.71 -3.16 13.75
CA PRO A 146 -17.08 -3.51 14.14
C PRO A 146 -17.28 -3.41 15.66
#